data_AF-R4KJH2-F1
#
_entry.id   AF-R4KJH2-F1
#
_cell.length_a   1.000
_cell.length_b   1.000
_cell.length_c   1.000
_cell.angle_alpha   90.00
_cell.angle_beta   90.00
_cell.angle_gamma   90.00
#
_symmetry.space_group_name_H-M   'P 1'
#
loop_
_entity.id
_entity.type
_entity.pdbx_description
1 polymer ?
#
loop_
_entity_poly.entity_id
_entity_poly.type
_entity_poly.pdbx_seq_one_letter_code
_entity_poly.pdbx_strand_id
1 'polypeptide(L)'
;MSADIAGLLTEEMEKIGKISFQLTDPQVFNEQVKDVTIFYKLVGESRFKFFRSNLFELVFVHLTEDWMRQARVDLKSINCAGGAEVQLAWDEKEDTLAVKGAGDADYIVVKAMQIDN
;
A
#
# COMPACT_ATOMS: atom_id res chain seq x y z
N MET A 1 -18.42 7.17 -3.51
CA MET A 1 -17.52 7.15 -4.68
C MET A 1 -16.20 6.58 -4.19
N SER A 2 -15.79 5.40 -4.66
CA SER A 2 -14.44 4.90 -4.38
C SER A 2 -13.48 5.75 -5.20
N ALA A 3 -12.49 6.38 -4.57
CA ALA A 3 -11.38 6.94 -5.31
C ALA A 3 -10.74 5.79 -6.12
N ASP A 4 -10.57 5.97 -7.42
CA ASP A 4 -9.85 5.00 -8.25
C ASP A 4 -8.36 5.12 -7.96
N ILE A 5 -7.93 4.51 -6.85
CA ILE A 5 -6.53 4.52 -6.40
C ILE A 5 -5.66 3.82 -7.46
N ALA A 6 -6.18 2.81 -8.15
CA ALA A 6 -5.47 2.14 -9.23
C ALA A 6 -5.19 3.10 -10.40
N GLY A 7 -6.09 4.04 -10.67
CA GLY A 7 -5.90 5.12 -11.64
C GLY A 7 -4.70 6.05 -11.37
N LEU A 8 -4.19 6.10 -10.13
CA LEU A 8 -3.02 6.91 -9.76
C LEU A 8 -1.69 6.32 -10.27
N LEU A 9 -1.62 5.01 -10.53
CA LEU A 9 -0.44 4.40 -11.14
C LEU A 9 -0.52 4.55 -12.66
N THR A 10 0.42 5.25 -13.28
CA THR A 10 0.50 5.37 -14.75
C THR A 10 1.58 4.45 -15.32
N GLU A 11 1.57 4.22 -16.62
CA GLU A 11 2.61 3.40 -17.30
C GLU A 11 4.01 3.99 -17.13
N GLU A 12 4.15 5.31 -17.13
CA GLU A 12 5.42 6.00 -16.91
C GLU A 12 6.01 5.74 -15.51
N MET A 13 5.16 5.34 -14.56
CA MET A 13 5.56 5.06 -13.18
C MET A 13 5.93 3.59 -12.95
N GLU A 14 6.01 2.74 -13.99
CA GLU A 14 6.30 1.31 -13.83
C GLU A 14 7.56 1.08 -12.96
N LYS A 15 8.69 1.71 -13.31
CA LYS A 15 9.98 1.45 -12.66
C LYS A 15 10.27 2.36 -11.47
N ILE A 16 9.79 3.60 -11.52
CA ILE A 16 9.97 4.58 -10.45
C ILE A 16 8.70 5.40 -10.31
N GLY A 17 8.17 5.46 -9.10
CA GLY A 17 6.89 6.10 -8.87
C GLY A 17 6.62 6.39 -7.41
N LYS A 18 5.67 7.30 -7.20
CA LYS A 18 5.12 7.61 -5.89
C LYS A 18 3.65 7.96 -6.05
N ILE A 19 2.79 7.36 -5.24
CA ILE A 19 1.39 7.74 -5.11
C ILE A 19 1.05 8.03 -3.65
N SER A 20 0.06 8.90 -3.46
CA SER A 20 -0.43 9.27 -2.13
C SER A 20 -1.93 9.41 -2.18
N PHE A 21 -2.63 8.82 -1.22
CA PHE A 21 -4.08 8.77 -1.18
C PHE A 21 -4.58 8.58 0.25
N GLN A 22 -5.85 8.88 0.47
CA GLN A 22 -6.52 8.67 1.74
C GLN A 22 -7.38 7.41 1.69
N LEU A 23 -7.22 6.54 2.69
CA LEU A 23 -8.10 5.41 2.95
C LEU A 23 -9.23 5.86 3.87
N THR A 24 -10.44 5.84 3.35
CA THR A 24 -11.66 6.18 4.09
C THR A 24 -12.70 5.05 4.10
N ASP A 25 -12.43 3.94 3.41
CA ASP A 25 -13.32 2.79 3.38
C ASP A 25 -13.37 2.11 4.77
N PRO A 26 -14.53 2.10 5.46
CA PRO A 26 -14.67 1.49 6.77
C PRO A 26 -14.35 -0.01 6.80
N GLN A 27 -14.46 -0.73 5.68
CA GLN A 27 -14.15 -2.16 5.63
C GLN A 27 -12.66 -2.45 5.85
N VAL A 28 -11.78 -1.55 5.41
CA VAL A 28 -10.33 -1.66 5.63
C VAL A 28 -10.03 -1.72 7.13
N PHE A 29 -10.73 -0.91 7.91
CA PHE A 29 -10.52 -0.76 9.36
C PHE A 29 -11.41 -1.68 10.21
N ASN A 30 -12.17 -2.58 9.59
CA ASN A 30 -12.99 -3.55 10.31
C ASN A 30 -12.23 -4.86 10.53
N GLU A 31 -11.78 -5.12 11.77
CA GLU A 31 -11.06 -6.34 12.17
C GLU A 31 -11.85 -7.64 11.92
N GLN A 32 -13.17 -7.59 11.80
CA GLN A 32 -13.99 -8.78 11.53
C GLN A 32 -13.94 -9.21 10.06
N VAL A 33 -13.51 -8.33 9.16
CA VAL A 33 -13.39 -8.64 7.73
C VAL A 33 -12.04 -9.31 7.49
N LYS A 34 -12.02 -10.49 6.86
CA LYS A 34 -10.78 -11.27 6.69
C LYS A 34 -9.73 -10.56 5.85
N ASP A 35 -10.03 -10.16 4.62
CA ASP A 35 -9.08 -9.44 3.76
C ASP A 35 -9.83 -8.38 2.95
N VAL A 36 -9.19 -7.24 2.71
CA VAL A 36 -9.74 -6.16 1.89
C VAL A 36 -8.72 -5.73 0.85
N THR A 37 -9.01 -6.00 -0.42
CA THR A 37 -8.18 -5.48 -1.52
C THR A 37 -8.49 -4.01 -1.72
N ILE A 38 -7.47 -3.16 -1.61
CA ILE A 38 -7.60 -1.72 -1.85
C ILE A 38 -7.39 -1.44 -3.33
N PHE A 39 -6.33 -2.00 -3.92
CA PHE A 39 -6.18 -2.05 -5.36
C PHE A 39 -5.30 -3.23 -5.80
N TYR A 40 -5.47 -3.57 -7.07
CA TYR A 40 -4.57 -4.44 -7.82
C TYR A 40 -4.46 -3.87 -9.23
N LYS A 41 -3.24 -3.67 -9.72
CA LYS A 41 -3.00 -3.14 -11.07
C LYS A 41 -1.74 -3.72 -11.67
N LEU A 42 -1.84 -4.06 -12.96
CA LEU A 42 -0.69 -4.36 -13.82
C LEU A 42 -0.27 -3.08 -14.53
N VAL A 43 1.03 -2.78 -14.50
CA VAL A 43 1.64 -1.64 -15.19
C VAL A 43 2.87 -2.19 -15.91
N GLY A 44 2.82 -2.25 -17.24
CA GLY A 44 3.83 -2.97 -18.02
C GLY A 44 3.92 -4.44 -17.60
N GLU A 45 5.10 -4.86 -17.15
CA GLU A 45 5.39 -6.21 -16.65
C GLU A 45 5.23 -6.30 -15.11
N SER A 46 5.12 -5.16 -14.44
CA SER A 46 5.07 -5.06 -12.99
C SER A 46 3.63 -5.18 -12.45
N ARG A 47 3.46 -5.95 -11.38
CA ARG A 47 2.19 -6.12 -10.67
C ARG A 47 2.25 -5.42 -9.32
N PHE A 48 1.34 -4.48 -9.12
CA PHE A 48 1.17 -3.75 -7.87
C PHE A 48 -0.11 -4.20 -7.17
N LYS A 49 0.01 -4.56 -5.89
CA LYS A 49 -1.13 -4.90 -5.04
C LYS A 49 -1.01 -4.19 -3.71
N PHE A 50 -2.11 -3.57 -3.29
CA PHE A 50 -2.24 -3.02 -1.95
C PHE A 50 -3.53 -3.51 -1.30
N PHE A 51 -3.41 -4.06 -0.11
CA PHE A 51 -4.53 -4.69 0.58
C PHE A 51 -4.32 -4.66 2.09
N ARG A 52 -5.42 -4.86 2.82
CA ARG A 52 -5.40 -5.07 4.26
C ARG A 52 -5.57 -6.56 4.54
N SER A 53 -4.61 -7.17 5.24
CA SER A 53 -4.56 -8.60 5.53
C SER A 53 -5.44 -9.00 6.71
N ASN A 54 -5.67 -10.30 6.89
CA ASN A 54 -6.32 -10.87 8.07
C ASN A 54 -5.58 -10.65 9.40
N LEU A 55 -4.29 -10.31 9.36
CA LEU A 55 -3.51 -9.91 10.53
C LEU A 55 -3.72 -8.44 10.90
N PHE A 56 -4.61 -7.74 10.19
CA PHE A 56 -4.87 -6.31 10.32
C PHE A 56 -3.66 -5.43 9.95
N GLU A 57 -2.90 -5.88 8.96
CA GLU A 57 -1.77 -5.13 8.40
C GLU A 57 -2.14 -4.55 7.03
N LEU A 58 -1.71 -3.33 6.73
CA LEU A 58 -1.63 -2.85 5.35
C LEU A 58 -0.39 -3.44 4.69
N VAL A 59 -0.60 -4.02 3.52
CA VAL A 59 0.42 -4.77 2.79
C VAL A 59 0.53 -4.22 1.38
N PHE A 60 1.72 -3.73 1.04
CA PHE A 60 2.09 -3.34 -0.30
C PHE A 60 2.99 -4.41 -0.92
N VAL A 61 2.62 -4.86 -2.12
CA VAL A 61 3.38 -5.83 -2.92
C VAL A 61 3.66 -5.22 -4.28
N HIS A 62 4.92 -5.26 -4.67
CA HIS A 62 5.41 -4.97 -6.01
C HIS A 62 6.12 -6.22 -6.52
N LEU A 63 5.60 -6.81 -7.58
CA LEU A 63 6.11 -8.03 -8.19
C LEU A 63 6.57 -7.74 -9.61
N THR A 64 7.80 -8.12 -9.92
CA THR A 64 8.37 -8.14 -11.27
C THR A 64 8.57 -9.60 -11.70
N GLU A 65 9.18 -9.83 -12.87
CA GLU A 65 9.53 -11.20 -13.30
C GLU A 65 10.62 -11.82 -12.42
N ASP A 66 11.58 -11.01 -11.96
CA ASP A 66 12.77 -11.48 -11.26
C ASP A 66 12.59 -11.57 -9.74
N TRP A 67 11.79 -10.67 -9.16
CA TRP A 67 11.71 -10.51 -7.71
C TRP A 67 10.34 -9.99 -7.25
N MET A 68 10.07 -10.19 -5.95
CA MET A 68 8.96 -9.58 -5.24
C MET A 68 9.48 -8.71 -4.10
N ARG A 69 8.92 -7.50 -3.94
CA ARG A 69 9.11 -6.67 -2.75
C ARG A 69 7.80 -6.53 -1.98
N GLN A 70 7.88 -6.68 -0.66
CA GLN A 70 6.73 -6.56 0.21
C GLN A 70 7.01 -5.68 1.44
N ALA A 71 6.17 -4.67 1.66
CA ALA A 71 6.14 -3.87 2.88
C ALA A 71 4.85 -4.11 3.67
N ARG A 72 4.93 -4.05 5.00
CA ARG A 72 3.80 -4.29 5.91
C ARG A 72 3.78 -3.26 7.03
N VAL A 73 2.60 -2.75 7.36
CA VAL A 73 2.37 -1.85 8.50
C VAL A 73 1.17 -2.34 9.31
N ASP A 74 1.36 -2.55 10.61
CA ASP A 74 0.28 -2.96 11.52
C ASP A 74 -0.66 -1.78 11.81
N LEU A 75 -1.93 -1.90 11.42
CA LEU A 75 -2.93 -0.86 11.65
C LEU A 75 -3.30 -0.70 13.12
N LYS A 76 -3.05 -1.69 13.99
CA LYS A 76 -3.29 -1.57 15.44
C LYS A 76 -2.38 -0.53 16.09
N SER A 77 -1.26 -0.21 15.45
CA SER A 77 -0.31 0.80 15.92
C SER A 77 -0.65 2.23 15.47
N ILE A 78 -1.73 2.40 14.70
CA ILE A 78 -2.11 3.67 14.07
C ILE A 78 -3.49 4.11 14.54
N ASN A 79 -3.65 5.39 14.84
CA ASN A 79 -4.96 5.96 15.14
C ASN A 79 -5.75 6.23 13.84
N CYS A 80 -6.44 5.21 13.33
CA CYS A 80 -7.22 5.33 12.09
C CYS A 80 -8.60 5.99 12.26
N ALA A 81 -8.86 6.72 13.35
CA ALA A 81 -10.12 7.42 13.56
C ALA A 81 -10.31 8.49 12.46
N GLY A 82 -11.26 8.25 11.54
CA GLY A 82 -11.49 9.13 10.38
C GLY A 82 -10.69 8.77 9.12
N GLY A 83 -9.97 7.64 9.14
CA GLY A 83 -9.23 7.10 8.00
C GLY A 83 -7.71 7.10 8.21
N ALA A 84 -6.98 6.82 7.14
CA ALA A 84 -5.51 6.83 7.12
C ALA A 84 -4.99 7.50 5.85
N GLU A 85 -3.89 8.25 5.95
CA GLU A 85 -3.12 8.70 4.80
C GLU A 85 -2.04 7.68 4.47
N VAL A 86 -1.94 7.31 3.19
CA VAL A 86 -0.97 6.33 2.70
C VAL A 86 -0.10 6.96 1.62
N GLN A 87 1.20 6.67 1.68
CA GLN A 87 2.13 6.91 0.59
C GLN A 87 2.83 5.62 0.22
N LEU A 88 2.84 5.33 -1.08
CA LEU A 88 3.60 4.22 -1.67
C LEU A 88 4.64 4.85 -2.58
N ALA A 89 5.89 4.42 -2.48
CA ALA A 89 6.93 4.81 -3.42
C ALA A 89 7.79 3.59 -3.76
N TRP A 90 8.30 3.55 -4.99
CA TRP A 90 9.13 2.47 -5.49
C TRP A 90 10.15 3.01 -6.47
N ASP A 91 11.31 2.36 -6.50
CA ASP A 91 12.35 2.53 -7.51
C ASP A 91 13.13 1.20 -7.68
N GLU A 92 14.19 1.23 -8.48
CA GLU A 92 15.02 0.04 -8.73
C GLU A 92 15.70 -0.51 -7.46
N LYS A 93 15.89 0.30 -6.42
CA LYS A 93 16.64 -0.04 -5.20
C LYS A 93 15.73 -0.39 -4.03
N GLU A 94 14.67 0.37 -3.83
CA GLU A 94 13.79 0.19 -2.68
C GLU A 94 12.34 0.59 -2.94
N ASP A 95 11.46 -0.11 -2.21
CA ASP A 95 10.05 0.20 -2.15
C ASP A 95 9.71 0.59 -0.71
N THR A 96 8.80 1.54 -0.55
CA THR A 96 8.41 2.05 0.76
C THR A 96 6.89 2.16 0.89
N LEU A 97 6.41 1.85 2.09
CA LEU A 97 5.04 2.08 2.54
C LEU A 97 5.09 3.01 3.74
N ALA A 98 4.45 4.17 3.61
CA ALA A 98 4.27 5.12 4.68
C ALA A 98 2.78 5.25 5.02
N VAL A 99 2.42 5.13 6.30
CA VAL A 99 1.03 5.26 6.76
C VAL A 99 0.96 6.15 8.00
N LYS A 100 -0.08 6.98 8.09
CA LYS A 100 -0.45 7.67 9.33
C LYS A 100 -1.95 7.77 9.50
N GLY A 101 -2.41 7.95 10.74
CA GLY A 101 -3.81 8.23 11.04
C GLY A 101 -4.27 9.57 10.48
N ALA A 102 -5.57 9.69 10.23
CA ALA A 102 -6.16 10.97 9.85
C ALA A 102 -5.99 11.98 11.00
N GLY A 103 -5.11 12.96 10.80
CA GLY A 103 -4.78 13.98 11.81
C GLY A 103 -3.52 13.70 12.63
N ASP A 104 -2.86 12.55 12.45
CA ASP A 104 -1.54 12.30 13.03
C ASP A 104 -0.48 13.15 12.30
N ALA A 105 0.56 13.56 13.04
CA ALA A 105 1.64 14.38 12.51
C ALA A 105 2.63 13.54 11.66
N ASP A 106 3.01 12.37 12.18
CA ASP A 106 4.11 11.58 11.66
C ASP A 106 3.65 10.32 10.93
N TYR A 107 4.40 9.96 9.88
CA TYR A 107 4.23 8.70 9.16
C TYR A 107 5.03 7.58 9.80
N ILE A 108 4.41 6.41 9.95
CA ILE A 108 5.13 5.14 10.10
C ILE A 108 5.60 4.74 8.70
N VAL A 109 6.92 4.71 8.50
CA VAL A 109 7.53 4.38 7.21
C VAL A 109 8.25 3.04 7.31
N VAL A 110 7.93 2.12 6.41
CA VAL A 110 8.53 0.79 6.32
C VAL A 110 9.10 0.59 4.92
N LYS A 111 10.32 0.04 4.86
CA LYS A 111 10.93 -0.42 3.62
C LYS A 111 10.47 -1.84 3.31
N ALA A 112 10.18 -2.11 2.05
CA ALA A 112 9.83 -3.43 1.60
C ALA A 112 11.04 -4.37 1.70
N MET A 113 10.79 -5.62 2.06
CA MET A 113 11.78 -6.68 1.96
C MET A 113 11.69 -7.30 0.57
N GLN A 114 12.85 -7.44 -0.10
CA GLN A 114 12.96 -8.17 -1.36
C GLN A 114 13.02 -9.67 -1.10
N ILE A 115 12.30 -10.42 -1.91
CA ILE A 115 12.22 -11.88 -1.95
C ILE A 115 12.51 -12.24 -3.40
N ASP A 116 13.64 -12.91 -3.62
CA ASP A 116 14.02 -13.41 -4.94
C ASP A 116 13.23 -14.70 -5.25
N ASN A 117 12.81 -14.86 -6.52
CA ASN A 117 12.04 -16.02 -6.98
C ASN A 117 12.88 -17.31 -7.06
#